data_AF-A0A1G6LRT3-F1
#
_entry.id   AF-A0A1G6LRT3-F1
#
_cell.length_a   1.000
_cell.length_b   1.000
_cell.length_c   1.000
_cell.angle_alpha   90.00
_cell.angle_beta   90.00
_cell.angle_gamma   90.00
#
_symmetry.space_group_name_H-M   'P 1'
#
loop_
_entity.id
_entity.type
_entity.pdbx_description
1 polymer ?
#
loop_
_entity_poly.entity_id
_entity_poly.type
_entity_poly.pdbx_seq_one_letter_code
_entity_poly.pdbx_strand_id
1 'polypeptide(L)' 'MRIGELDKLLVDLLSQDHPEITEVAALDKGHRRVRVGFASGAVATIMVREVQGPGVPSHSPYDIPKSVI' A
#
# COMPACT_ATOMS: atom_id res chain seq x y z
N MET A 1 4.27 -1.35 -14.26
CA MET A 1 4.87 -0.53 -13.21
C MET A 1 5.96 -1.31 -12.52
N ARG A 2 7.11 -0.68 -12.27
CA ARG A 2 8.17 -1.30 -11.46
C ARG A 2 7.66 -1.41 -10.01
N ILE A 3 8.13 -2.42 -9.27
CA ILE A 3 7.69 -2.74 -7.90
C ILE A 3 7.61 -1.50 -7.00
N GLY A 4 8.56 -0.56 -7.11
CA GLY A 4 8.58 0.66 -6.28
C GLY A 4 7.60 1.78 -6.67
N GLU A 5 6.95 1.75 -7.83
CA GLU A 5 6.05 2.85 -8.25
C GLU A 5 4.69 2.78 -7.54
N LEU A 6 4.19 1.57 -7.27
CA LEU A 6 2.93 1.39 -6.56
C LEU A 6 3.08 1.61 -5.05
N ASP A 7 4.21 1.20 -4.47
CA ASP A 7 4.51 1.45 -3.07
C ASP A 7 4.59 2.96 -2.79
N LYS A 8 5.19 3.72 -3.72
CA LYS A 8 5.22 5.19 -3.66
C LYS A 8 3.80 5.79 -3.75
N LEU A 9 2.96 5.30 -4.67
CA LEU A 9 1.57 5.77 -4.79
C LEU A 9 0.77 5.54 -3.50
N LEU A 10 0.95 4.38 -2.86
CA LEU A 10 0.25 4.06 -1.62
C LEU A 10 0.71 4.94 -0.46
N VAL A 11 2.01 5.18 -0.34
CA VAL A 11 2.55 6.14 0.63
C VAL A 11 2.00 7.53 0.36
N ASP A 12 2.01 8.00 -0.89
CA ASP A 12 1.53 9.34 -1.26
C ASP A 12 0.02 9.51 -1.00
N LEU A 13 -0.81 8.48 -1.25
CA LEU A 13 -2.26 8.51 -1.00
C LEU A 13 -2.58 8.49 0.50
N LEU A 14 -1.93 7.59 1.25
CA LEU A 14 -2.21 7.41 2.67
C LEU A 14 -1.55 8.51 3.55
N SER A 15 -0.59 9.25 3.00
CA SER A 15 -0.02 10.45 3.63
C SER A 15 -0.82 11.73 3.33
N GLN A 16 -1.93 11.64 2.60
CA GLN A 16 -2.91 12.74 2.49
C GLN A 16 -3.66 12.91 3.81
N ASP A 17 -4.56 13.89 3.89
CA ASP A 17 -5.17 14.41 5.13
C ASP A 17 -6.08 13.37 5.83
N HIS A 18 -5.46 12.41 6.49
CA HIS A 18 -6.05 11.31 7.25
C HIS A 18 -5.64 11.46 8.72
N PRO A 19 -6.42 12.17 9.56
CA PRO A 19 -6.07 12.39 10.97
C PRO A 19 -5.94 11.08 11.77
N GLU A 20 -6.52 9.99 11.26
CA GLU A 20 -6.44 8.65 11.82
C GLU A 20 -5.12 7.91 11.50
N ILE A 21 -4.35 8.34 10.49
CA ILE A 21 -3.10 7.73 10.05
C ILE A 21 -1.92 8.60 10.51
N THR A 22 -0.98 8.01 11.23
CA THR A 22 0.20 8.70 11.76
C THR A 22 1.48 8.34 11.02
N GLU A 23 1.54 7.17 10.40
CA GLU A 23 2.72 6.68 9.69
C GLU A 23 2.32 5.72 8.57
N VAL A 24 2.96 5.86 7.40
CA VAL A 24 2.85 4.90 6.31
C VAL A 24 4.25 4.57 5.80
N ALA A 25 4.59 3.28 5.78
CA ALA A 25 5.88 2.82 5.32
C ALA A 25 5.73 1.65 4.34
N ALA A 26 6.42 1.72 3.21
CA ALA A 26 6.56 0.59 2.30
C ALA A 26 7.43 -0.49 2.95
N LEU A 27 6.98 -1.75 2.93
CA LEU A 27 7.78 -2.88 3.41
C LEU A 27 8.51 -3.51 2.21
N ASP A 28 9.75 -3.09 2.02
CA ASP A 28 10.55 -3.44 0.85
C ASP A 28 11.00 -4.91 0.86
N LYS A 29 10.17 -5.80 0.29
CA LYS A 29 10.50 -7.20 -0.06
C LYS A 29 9.68 -7.73 -1.25
N GLY A 30 9.51 -6.94 -2.31
CA GLY A 30 8.89 -7.44 -3.56
C GLY A 30 7.40 -7.81 -3.46
N HIS A 31 6.75 -7.47 -2.34
CA HIS A 31 5.32 -7.61 -2.13
C HIS A 31 4.77 -6.22 -1.86
N ARG A 32 3.66 -5.85 -2.51
CA ARG A 32 2.95 -4.56 -2.37
C ARG A 32 2.31 -4.45 -0.98
N ARG A 33 3.15 -4.36 0.05
CA ARG A 33 2.79 -4.34 1.45
C ARG A 33 3.12 -2.97 2.02
N VAL A 34 2.12 -2.33 2.59
CA VAL A 34 2.30 -1.11 3.36
C VAL A 34 2.01 -1.38 4.82
N ARG A 35 2.89 -0.86 5.67
CA ARG A 35 2.65 -0.74 7.10
C ARG A 35 1.94 0.58 7.34
N VAL A 36 0.86 0.55 8.08
CA VAL A 36 0.08 1.72 8.47
C VAL A 36 0.06 1.80 9.99
N GLY A 37 0.56 2.90 10.54
CA GLY A 37 0.41 3.30 11.93
C GLY A 37 -0.80 4.21 12.07
N PHE A 38 -1.64 3.96 13.08
CA PHE A 38 -2.83 4.75 13.36
C PHE A 38 -2.66 5.60 14.62
N ALA A 39 -3.42 6.70 14.72
CA ALA A 39 -3.45 7.59 15.88
C ALA A 39 -3.89 6.88 17.18
N SER A 40 -4.62 5.76 17.06
CA SER A 40 -4.99 4.89 18.18
C SER A 40 -3.82 4.09 18.77
N GLY A 41 -2.64 4.13 18.14
CA GLY A 41 -1.49 3.28 18.46
C GLY A 41 -1.55 1.90 17.81
N ALA A 42 -2.63 1.59 17.09
CA ALA A 42 -2.72 0.35 16.30
C ALA A 42 -1.74 0.37 15.12
N VAL A 43 -1.28 -0.81 14.71
CA VAL A 43 -0.42 -1.00 13.55
C VAL A 43 -0.99 -2.11 12.68
N ALA A 44 -1.25 -1.82 11.41
CA ALA A 44 -1.67 -2.80 10.42
C ALA A 44 -0.61 -3.01 9.34
N THR A 45 -0.53 -4.22 8.81
CA THR A 45 0.18 -4.52 7.56
C THR A 45 -0.86 -4.88 6.52
N ILE A 46 -0.96 -4.06 5.46
CA ILE A 46 -1.95 -4.23 4.40
C ILE A 46 -1.23 -4.69 3.15
N MET A 47 -1.66 -5.81 2.60
CA MET A 47 -1.25 -6.23 1.26
C MET A 47 -2.25 -5.68 0.25
N VAL A 48 -1.78 -4.80 -0.63
CA VAL A 48 -2.65 -4.15 -1.61
C VAL A 48 -2.56 -4.90 -2.93
N ARG A 49 -3.70 -5.46 -3.33
CA ARG A 49 -3.81 -6.19 -4.60
C ARG A 49 -3.99 -5.24 -5.78
N GLU A 50 -4.79 -4.20 -5.58
CA GLU A 50 -5.23 -3.28 -6.61
C GLU A 50 -5.55 -1.91 -5.99
N VAL A 51 -5.25 -0.82 -6.72
CA VAL A 51 -5.63 0.55 -6.37
C VAL A 51 -6.36 1.14 -7.57
N GLN A 52 -7.55 1.70 -7.37
CA GLN A 52 -8.35 2.35 -8.40
C GLN A 52 -8.89 3.69 -7.90
N GLY A 53 -9.04 4.66 -8.81
CA GLY A 53 -9.64 5.96 -8.51
C GLY A 53 -9.30 7.04 -9.54
N PRO A 54 -9.96 8.21 -9.49
CA PRO A 54 -9.61 9.35 -10.33
C PRO A 54 -8.15 9.76 -10.14
N GLY A 55 -7.37 9.84 -11.23
CA GLY A 55 -5.95 10.21 -11.19
C GLY A 55 -4.99 9.09 -10.79
N VAL A 56 -5.48 7.87 -10.49
CA VAL A 56 -4.63 6.70 -10.26
C VAL A 56 -4.25 6.06 -11.61
N PRO A 57 -2.95 5.92 -11.94
CA PRO A 57 -2.54 5.23 -13.15
C PRO A 57 -2.95 3.76 -13.13
N SER A 58 -3.47 3.25 -14.25
CA SER A 58 -3.77 1.81 -14.39
C SER A 58 -2.53 0.96 -14.18
N HIS A 59 -2.68 -0.12 -13.43
CA HIS A 59 -1.61 -1.06 -13.15
C HIS A 59 -2.14 -2.50 -13.09
N SER A 60 -1.28 -3.49 -13.38
CA SER A 60 -1.68 -4.89 -13.26
C SER A 60 -1.92 -5.25 -11.79
N PRO A 61 -3.00 -5.99 -11.46
CA PRO A 61 -3.23 -6.51 -10.12
C PRO A 61 -2.06 -7.36 -9.64
N TYR A 62 -1.91 -7.47 -8.32
CA TYR A 62 -0.96 -8.41 -7.74
C TYR A 62 -1.50 -9.84 -7.87
N ASP A 63 -0.70 -10.72 -8.47
CA ASP A 63 -0.98 -12.15 -8.49
C ASP A 63 -0.47 -12.78 -7.20
N ILE A 64 -1.41 -13.30 -6.39
CA ILE A 64 -1.09 -14.03 -5.17
C ILE A 64 -0.41 -15.35 -5.60
N PRO A 65 0.82 -15.63 -5.13
CA PRO A 65 1.49 -16.88 -5.48
C PRO A 65 0.64 -18.07 -5.03
N LYS A 66 0.47 -19.06 -5.92
CA LYS A 66 -0.31 -20.28 -5.64
C LYS A 66 0.21 -21.08 -4.45
N SER A 67 1.45 -20.86 -4.03
CA SER A 67 2.08 -21.50 -2.87
C SER A 67 1.54 -21.04 -1.52
N VAL A 68 0.62 -20.06 -1.50
CA VAL A 68 0.06 -19.45 -0.28
C VAL A 68 -1.46 -19.63 -0.19
N ILE A 69 -2.07 -20.40 -1.12
CA ILE A 69 -3.50 -20.74 -1.16
C ILE A 69 -3.65 -22.24 -0.86
#